data_AF-A0A975FQY9-F1
#
_entry.id   AF-A0A975FQY9-F1
#
_cell.length_a   1.000
_cell.length_b   1.000
_cell.length_c   1.000
_cell.angle_alpha   90.00
_cell.angle_beta   90.00
_cell.angle_gamma   90.00
#
_symmetry.space_group_name_H-M   'P 1'
#
loop_
_entity.id
_entity.type
_entity.pdbx_description
1 polymer ?
#
loop_
_entity_poly.entity_id
_entity_poly.type
_entity_poly.pdbx_seq_one_letter_code
_entity_poly.pdbx_strand_id
1 'polypeptide(L)'
;MKVVKYILGVFFALGGIGSIAQGGFGAGLIMLILGVAILPPVSDQLKKKFKFWQNKAVRYGSYVVLFIISGVLMPKDSSFSSNFDRNSAQSKSTTPEEKYSVYTEWAKESVGMMNEQEKADRQEILDGLTQTTTFDSLVNKKVVAVEYVPVINAIANGITYFKSDEGFAIEDNFLQEIQKLENGKDKVTFALKCLALAQTKKGGLTPELISMFDRYRHKFKLYGEPSNFMDANGKIVEENPYNYDFTPIFAMLDPKNEKFIEAIYEAKNKNITDWRSEDEDLAYPFMSNAKEYGKRLLYINSKSKILPKGLNDDFWNEYDPMVKERALDLIIRKDCAGLQEQFNTTADNLDRFHARGKTSNRNLEHMDFLDEAMKKLGCY
;
A
#
# COMPACT_ATOMS: atom_id res chain seq x y z
N MET A 1 -35.60 -8.67 -18.04
CA MET A 1 -35.45 -7.67 -16.95
C MET A 1 -36.21 -7.98 -15.64
N LYS A 2 -36.86 -9.15 -15.45
CA LYS A 2 -37.47 -9.47 -14.14
C LYS A 2 -36.39 -9.72 -13.07
N VAL A 3 -35.33 -10.44 -13.42
CA VAL A 3 -34.17 -10.74 -12.56
C VAL A 3 -33.53 -9.45 -11.99
N VAL A 4 -33.27 -8.46 -12.85
CA VAL A 4 -32.72 -7.15 -12.43
C VAL A 4 -33.60 -6.46 -11.39
N LYS A 5 -34.94 -6.56 -11.50
CA LYS A 5 -35.86 -5.97 -10.52
C LYS A 5 -35.86 -6.71 -9.18
N TYR A 6 -35.65 -8.03 -9.19
CA TYR A 6 -35.47 -8.79 -7.96
C TYR A 6 -34.16 -8.43 -7.27
N ILE A 7 -33.05 -8.37 -8.02
CA ILE A 7 -31.74 -7.95 -7.50
C ILE A 7 -31.84 -6.55 -6.88
N LEU A 8 -32.42 -5.60 -7.62
CA LEU A 8 -32.58 -4.23 -7.16
C LEU A 8 -33.50 -4.12 -5.94
N GLY A 9 -34.62 -4.86 -5.94
CA GLY A 9 -35.55 -4.88 -4.81
C GLY A 9 -34.94 -5.47 -3.54
N VAL A 10 -34.17 -6.57 -3.66
CA VAL A 10 -33.44 -7.18 -2.54
C VAL A 10 -32.34 -6.25 -2.04
N PHE A 11 -31.59 -5.60 -2.93
CA PHE A 11 -30.56 -4.64 -2.57
C PHE A 11 -31.12 -3.49 -1.72
N PHE A 12 -32.23 -2.89 -2.13
CA PHE A 12 -32.89 -1.83 -1.37
C PHE A 12 -33.48 -2.33 -0.04
N ALA A 13 -34.01 -3.56 -0.01
CA ALA A 13 -34.53 -4.14 1.22
C ALA A 13 -33.42 -4.39 2.26
N LEU A 14 -32.28 -4.96 1.83
CA LEU A 14 -31.11 -5.18 2.69
C LEU A 14 -30.49 -3.85 3.15
N GLY A 15 -30.38 -2.87 2.25
CA GLY A 15 -29.94 -1.51 2.59
C GLY A 15 -30.85 -0.83 3.61
N GLY A 16 -32.17 -1.05 3.50
CA GLY A 16 -33.15 -0.56 4.47
C GLY A 16 -32.99 -1.19 5.86
N ILE A 17 -32.79 -2.50 5.94
CA ILE A 17 -32.51 -3.22 7.20
C ILE A 17 -31.21 -2.70 7.83
N GLY A 18 -30.14 -2.55 7.03
CA GLY A 18 -28.86 -2.01 7.48
C GLY A 18 -28.99 -0.59 8.04
N SER A 19 -29.73 0.27 7.35
CA SER A 19 -29.99 1.64 7.81
C SER A 19 -30.78 1.68 9.13
N ILE A 20 -31.72 0.76 9.36
CA ILE A 20 -32.46 0.66 10.64
C ILE A 20 -31.51 0.23 11.76
N ALA A 21 -30.64 -0.77 11.51
CA ALA A 21 -29.67 -1.26 12.48
C ALA A 21 -28.68 -0.16 12.95
N GLN A 22 -28.41 0.83 12.10
CA GLN A 22 -27.55 1.98 12.37
C GLN A 22 -28.29 3.20 12.98
N GLY A 23 -29.54 3.04 13.43
CA GLY A 23 -30.34 4.11 14.03
C GLY A 23 -31.04 5.04 13.03
N GLY A 24 -30.83 4.84 11.72
CA GLY A 24 -31.50 5.57 10.64
C GLY A 24 -32.89 5.01 10.32
N PHE A 25 -33.80 5.03 11.31
CA PHE A 25 -35.12 4.38 11.19
C PHE A 25 -35.96 4.93 10.03
N GLY A 26 -36.00 6.25 9.85
CA GLY A 26 -36.77 6.90 8.79
C GLY A 26 -36.26 6.57 7.38
N ALA A 27 -34.95 6.66 7.16
CA ALA A 27 -34.33 6.28 5.88
C ALA A 27 -34.50 4.79 5.57
N GLY A 28 -34.32 3.94 6.57
CA GLY A 28 -34.42 2.49 6.40
C GLY A 28 -35.82 2.01 6.07
N LEU A 29 -36.85 2.63 6.68
CA LEU A 29 -38.26 2.32 6.38
C LEU A 29 -38.64 2.73 4.94
N ILE A 30 -38.14 3.87 4.46
CA ILE A 30 -38.36 4.32 3.07
C ILE A 30 -37.64 3.42 2.06
N MET A 31 -36.42 2.97 2.35
CA MET A 31 -35.68 2.03 1.52
C MET A 31 -36.35 0.65 1.45
N LEU A 32 -36.95 0.18 2.55
CA LEU A 32 -37.76 -1.03 2.58
C LEU A 32 -39.01 -0.90 1.70
N ILE A 33 -39.75 0.21 1.83
CA ILE A 33 -40.93 0.49 0.99
C ILE A 33 -40.53 0.52 -0.49
N LEU A 34 -39.41 1.17 -0.81
CA LEU A 34 -38.87 1.25 -2.16
C LEU A 34 -38.50 -0.14 -2.72
N GLY A 35 -37.78 -0.96 -1.93
CA GLY A 35 -37.41 -2.32 -2.32
C GLY A 35 -38.62 -3.20 -2.60
N VAL A 36 -39.63 -3.15 -1.73
CA VAL A 36 -40.89 -3.89 -1.89
C VAL A 36 -41.69 -3.40 -3.10
N ALA A 37 -41.75 -2.08 -3.35
CA ALA A 37 -42.49 -1.51 -4.48
C ALA A 37 -41.87 -1.81 -5.86
N ILE A 38 -40.57 -2.15 -5.91
CA ILE A 38 -39.84 -2.54 -7.12
C ILE A 38 -40.08 -4.01 -7.49
N LEU A 39 -40.36 -4.87 -6.49
CA LEU A 39 -40.55 -6.30 -6.72
C LEU A 39 -41.72 -6.56 -7.68
N PRO A 40 -41.52 -7.40 -8.72
CA PRO A 40 -42.55 -7.64 -9.74
C PRO A 40 -43.94 -8.02 -9.18
N PRO A 41 -44.08 -8.95 -8.19
CA PRO A 41 -45.39 -9.33 -7.66
C PRO A 41 -46.16 -8.16 -7.05
N VAL A 42 -45.45 -7.27 -6.35
CA VAL A 42 -46.03 -6.11 -5.68
C VAL A 42 -46.30 -4.98 -6.66
N SER A 43 -45.35 -4.69 -7.55
CA SER A 43 -45.50 -3.69 -8.60
C SER A 43 -46.69 -4.00 -9.52
N ASP A 44 -46.92 -5.28 -9.84
CA ASP A 44 -48.06 -5.71 -10.65
C ASP A 44 -49.40 -5.60 -9.91
N GLN A 45 -49.42 -5.81 -8.59
CA GLN A 45 -50.60 -5.52 -7.76
C GLN A 45 -50.89 -4.02 -7.66
N LEU A 46 -49.87 -3.18 -7.53
CA LEU A 46 -50.01 -1.71 -7.50
C LEU A 46 -50.55 -1.17 -8.83
N LYS A 47 -50.14 -1.72 -9.97
CA LYS A 47 -50.71 -1.38 -11.29
C LYS A 47 -52.18 -1.73 -11.43
N LYS A 48 -52.64 -2.78 -10.75
CA LYS A 48 -54.06 -3.19 -10.75
C LYS A 48 -54.91 -2.27 -9.87
N LYS A 49 -54.37 -1.82 -8.72
CA LYS A 49 -55.10 -0.97 -7.77
C LYS A 49 -55.06 0.52 -8.12
N PHE A 50 -53.97 1.02 -8.69
CA PHE A 50 -53.77 2.45 -8.93
C PHE A 50 -53.47 2.74 -10.40
N LYS A 51 -54.38 3.47 -11.07
CA LYS A 51 -54.26 3.83 -12.49
C LYS A 51 -52.99 4.63 -12.81
N PHE A 52 -52.54 5.49 -11.89
CA PHE A 52 -51.32 6.28 -12.07
C PHE A 52 -50.04 5.42 -12.07
N TRP A 53 -50.04 4.24 -11.43
CA TRP A 53 -48.87 3.34 -11.36
C TRP A 53 -48.62 2.56 -12.66
N GLN A 54 -49.60 2.59 -13.58
CA GLN A 54 -49.46 2.04 -14.93
C GLN A 54 -48.54 2.92 -15.79
N ASN A 55 -48.54 4.24 -15.55
CA ASN A 55 -47.66 5.17 -16.24
C ASN A 55 -46.20 4.91 -15.84
N LYS A 56 -45.36 4.59 -16.83
CA LYS A 56 -43.94 4.27 -16.62
C LYS A 56 -43.19 5.46 -16.00
N ALA A 57 -43.46 6.68 -16.46
CA ALA A 57 -42.77 7.88 -15.98
C ALA A 57 -43.09 8.14 -14.50
N VAL A 58 -44.37 8.04 -14.11
CA VAL A 58 -44.81 8.21 -12.72
C VAL A 58 -44.20 7.15 -11.82
N ARG A 59 -44.22 5.88 -12.25
CA ARG A 59 -43.66 4.78 -11.45
C ARG A 59 -42.16 4.94 -11.23
N TYR A 60 -41.38 5.16 -12.29
CA TYR A 60 -39.93 5.30 -12.13
C TYR A 60 -39.55 6.63 -11.46
N GLY A 61 -40.29 7.71 -11.73
CA GLY A 61 -40.12 8.99 -11.02
C GLY A 61 -40.36 8.85 -9.51
N SER A 62 -41.39 8.09 -9.10
CA SER A 62 -41.65 7.83 -7.68
C SER A 62 -40.51 7.08 -6.99
N TYR A 63 -39.85 6.15 -7.68
CA TYR A 63 -38.69 5.44 -7.13
C TYR A 63 -37.51 6.38 -6.89
N VAL A 64 -37.25 7.28 -7.85
CA VAL A 64 -36.18 8.28 -7.74
C VAL A 64 -36.46 9.25 -6.59
N VAL A 65 -37.71 9.72 -6.47
CA VAL A 65 -38.11 10.62 -5.37
C VAL A 65 -37.95 9.93 -4.01
N LEU A 66 -38.42 8.69 -3.86
CA LEU A 66 -38.26 7.93 -2.61
C LEU A 66 -36.79 7.70 -2.26
N PHE A 67 -35.93 7.44 -3.25
CA PHE A 67 -34.49 7.28 -3.06
C PHE A 67 -33.79 8.57 -2.63
N ILE A 68 -34.20 9.72 -3.18
CA ILE A 68 -33.65 11.03 -2.76
C ILE A 68 -34.08 11.34 -1.32
N ILE A 69 -35.35 11.10 -0.98
CA ILE A 69 -35.87 11.34 0.38
C ILE A 69 -35.17 10.44 1.40
N SER A 70 -34.90 9.16 1.07
CA SER A 70 -34.14 8.29 1.97
C SER A 70 -32.72 8.81 2.20
N GLY A 71 -32.05 9.34 1.17
CA GLY A 71 -30.74 9.98 1.30
C GLY A 71 -30.74 11.21 2.22
N VAL A 72 -31.79 12.03 2.19
CA VAL A 72 -31.93 13.21 3.08
C VAL A 72 -32.15 12.80 4.54
N LEU A 73 -32.81 11.67 4.77
CA LEU A 73 -33.15 11.17 6.11
C LEU A 73 -32.08 10.24 6.72
N MET A 74 -31.01 9.94 5.99
CA MET A 74 -29.91 9.13 6.51
C MET A 74 -29.15 9.91 7.61
N PRO A 75 -28.82 9.27 8.75
CA PRO A 75 -27.98 9.88 9.78
C PRO A 75 -26.65 10.33 9.18
N LYS A 76 -26.25 11.58 9.43
CA LYS A 76 -24.99 12.15 8.91
C LYS A 76 -23.72 11.41 9.39
N ASP A 77 -23.84 10.62 10.45
CA ASP A 77 -22.75 9.83 11.01
C ASP A 77 -22.73 8.38 10.51
N SER A 78 -23.73 7.95 9.73
CA SER A 78 -23.73 6.66 9.04
C SER A 78 -22.96 6.76 7.73
N SER A 79 -21.65 7.03 7.84
CA SER A 79 -20.75 7.00 6.70
C SER A 79 -20.56 5.54 6.25
N PHE A 80 -21.27 5.16 5.18
CA PHE A 80 -20.77 4.11 4.29
C PHE A 80 -19.49 4.68 3.67
N SER A 81 -18.34 4.25 4.19
CA SER A 81 -17.00 4.70 3.79
C SER A 81 -16.74 4.40 2.32
N SER A 82 -17.14 5.33 1.44
CA SER A 82 -16.52 5.51 0.13
C SER A 82 -15.44 6.58 0.28
N ASN A 83 -14.23 6.16 0.66
CA ASN A 83 -13.03 6.99 0.62
C ASN A 83 -12.57 7.17 -0.83
N PHE A 84 -13.34 7.93 -1.60
CA PHE A 84 -12.90 8.52 -2.85
C PHE A 84 -13.32 9.99 -2.82
N ASP A 85 -12.61 10.80 -2.04
CA ASP A 85 -12.16 12.12 -2.51
C ASP A 85 -11.17 12.80 -1.55
N ARG A 86 -10.05 13.16 -2.18
CA ARG A 86 -9.01 14.15 -1.91
C ARG A 86 -9.07 14.99 -0.62
N ASN A 87 -7.93 14.93 0.08
CA ASN A 87 -7.42 15.88 1.08
C ASN A 87 -7.85 17.34 0.87
N SER A 88 -8.47 17.92 1.90
CA SER A 88 -8.07 19.25 2.37
C SER A 88 -8.25 19.33 3.89
N ALA A 89 -7.15 19.67 4.57
CA ALA A 89 -7.00 20.23 5.92
C ALA A 89 -8.02 19.86 7.01
N GLN A 90 -7.63 18.95 7.92
CA GLN A 90 -7.38 19.27 9.34
C GLN A 90 -6.85 17.99 10.03
N SER A 91 -5.61 18.02 10.51
CA SER A 91 -5.01 16.91 11.27
C SER A 91 -5.75 16.72 12.59
N LYS A 92 -6.71 15.79 12.63
CA LYS A 92 -6.93 15.05 13.88
C LYS A 92 -5.67 14.20 14.08
N SER A 93 -5.00 14.41 15.21
CA SER A 93 -3.90 13.56 15.69
C SER A 93 -4.41 12.13 15.84
N THR A 94 -4.30 11.33 14.79
CA THR A 94 -4.53 9.89 14.81
C THR A 94 -3.33 9.25 15.51
N THR A 95 -3.56 8.46 16.56
CA THR A 95 -2.45 7.78 17.25
C THR A 95 -1.77 6.81 16.28
N PRO A 96 -0.48 6.42 16.48
CA PRO A 96 0.14 5.40 15.64
C PRO A 96 -0.66 4.08 15.61
N GLU A 97 -1.31 3.72 16.72
CA GLU A 97 -2.19 2.54 16.80
C GLU A 97 -3.41 2.64 15.88
N GLU A 98 -4.07 3.79 15.85
CA GLU A 98 -5.18 4.05 14.93
C GLU A 98 -4.70 4.14 13.48
N LYS A 99 -3.51 4.72 13.26
CA LYS A 99 -2.93 4.89 11.93
C LYS A 99 -2.55 3.56 11.28
N TYR A 100 -2.05 2.62 12.06
CA TYR A 100 -1.64 1.29 11.62
C TYR A 100 -2.58 0.20 12.15
N SER A 101 -3.88 0.51 12.29
CA SER A 101 -4.86 -0.36 12.94
C SER A 101 -4.96 -1.75 12.30
N VAL A 102 -4.88 -1.82 10.96
CA VAL A 102 -4.90 -3.09 10.23
C VAL A 102 -3.76 -4.02 10.67
N TYR A 103 -2.56 -3.46 10.85
CA TYR A 103 -1.40 -4.25 11.31
C TYR A 103 -1.54 -4.61 12.78
N THR A 104 -1.95 -3.68 13.65
CA THR A 104 -2.03 -3.93 15.09
C THR A 104 -3.15 -4.91 15.45
N GLU A 105 -4.28 -4.88 14.73
CA GLU A 105 -5.36 -5.87 14.84
C GLU A 105 -4.87 -7.25 14.38
N TRP A 106 -4.23 -7.33 13.20
CA TRP A 106 -3.64 -8.59 12.72
C TRP A 106 -2.61 -9.16 13.70
N ALA A 107 -1.74 -8.33 14.26
CA ALA A 107 -0.72 -8.76 15.22
C ALA A 107 -1.38 -9.31 16.50
N LYS A 108 -2.41 -8.63 17.01
CA LYS A 108 -3.17 -9.06 18.18
C LYS A 108 -3.88 -10.40 17.95
N GLU A 109 -4.54 -10.56 16.81
CA GLU A 109 -5.19 -11.82 16.43
C GLU A 109 -4.17 -12.95 16.26
N SER A 110 -3.05 -12.67 15.59
CA SER A 110 -1.97 -13.64 15.38
C SER A 110 -1.41 -14.17 16.70
N VAL A 111 -1.16 -13.28 17.68
CA VAL A 111 -0.74 -13.68 19.03
C VAL A 111 -1.82 -14.49 19.76
N GLY A 112 -3.09 -14.16 19.57
CA GLY A 112 -4.21 -14.89 20.16
C GLY A 112 -4.36 -16.33 19.64
N MET A 113 -3.91 -16.59 18.41
CA MET A 113 -3.96 -17.91 17.77
C MET A 113 -2.74 -18.79 18.04
N MET A 114 -1.70 -18.25 18.70
CA MET A 114 -0.47 -18.99 18.99
C MET A 114 -0.70 -20.14 19.98
N ASN A 115 0.04 -21.22 19.79
CA ASN A 115 0.19 -22.28 20.78
C ASN A 115 1.13 -21.85 21.93
N GLU A 116 1.20 -22.66 22.98
CA GLU A 116 1.98 -22.31 24.18
C GLU A 116 3.49 -22.21 23.93
N GLN A 117 4.04 -23.01 23.02
CA GLN A 117 5.45 -22.92 22.64
C GLN A 117 5.73 -21.62 21.88
N GLU A 118 4.87 -21.25 20.92
CA GLU A 118 5.00 -20.01 20.15
C GLU A 118 4.90 -18.76 21.05
N LYS A 119 4.01 -18.79 22.05
CA LYS A 119 3.92 -17.72 23.06
C LYS A 119 5.17 -17.64 23.92
N ALA A 120 5.72 -18.78 24.34
CA ALA A 120 6.96 -18.83 25.11
C ALA A 120 8.14 -18.25 24.31
N ASP A 121 8.29 -18.67 23.05
CA ASP A 121 9.32 -18.14 22.14
C ASP A 121 9.17 -16.62 21.94
N ARG A 122 7.94 -16.14 21.72
CA ARG A 122 7.65 -14.71 21.61
C ARG A 122 8.02 -13.97 22.89
N GLN A 123 7.69 -14.53 24.05
CA GLN A 123 8.01 -13.91 25.34
C GLN A 123 9.53 -13.83 25.56
N GLU A 124 10.30 -14.86 25.19
CA GLU A 124 11.76 -14.81 25.25
C GLU A 124 12.35 -13.69 24.36
N ILE A 125 11.77 -13.46 23.18
CA ILE A 125 12.15 -12.34 22.31
C ILE A 125 11.86 -11.01 23.00
N LEU A 126 10.67 -10.85 23.60
CA LEU A 126 10.28 -9.63 24.31
C LEU A 126 11.13 -9.37 25.55
N ASP A 127 11.41 -10.40 26.35
CA ASP A 127 12.26 -10.29 27.54
C ASP A 127 13.68 -9.86 27.14
N GLY A 128 14.25 -10.51 26.12
CA GLY A 128 15.56 -10.13 25.60
C GLY A 128 15.59 -8.72 25.01
N LEU A 129 14.49 -8.27 24.40
CA LEU A 129 14.37 -6.91 23.86
C LEU A 129 14.29 -5.86 24.97
N THR A 130 13.43 -6.08 25.97
CA THR A 130 13.18 -5.12 27.06
C THR A 130 14.35 -4.97 28.03
N GLN A 131 15.24 -5.95 28.10
CA GLN A 131 16.49 -5.87 28.88
C GLN A 131 17.56 -4.98 28.25
N THR A 132 17.44 -4.63 26.96
CA THR A 132 18.43 -3.78 26.30
C THR A 132 18.34 -2.33 26.76
N THR A 133 19.48 -1.67 26.92
CA THR A 133 19.53 -0.23 27.22
C THR A 133 18.99 0.61 26.07
N THR A 134 19.09 0.08 24.84
CA THR A 134 18.54 0.65 23.62
C THR A 134 17.01 0.66 23.63
N PHE A 135 16.36 -0.41 24.09
CA PHE A 135 14.90 -0.42 24.26
C PHE A 135 14.45 0.62 25.28
N ASP A 136 15.10 0.69 26.44
CA ASP A 136 14.77 1.70 27.44
C ASP A 136 14.90 3.13 26.88
N SER A 137 15.96 3.40 26.12
CA SER A 137 16.19 4.72 25.50
C SER A 137 15.15 5.05 24.42
N LEU A 138 14.95 4.15 23.46
CA LEU A 138 14.11 4.39 22.29
C LEU A 138 12.61 4.30 22.58
N VAL A 139 12.22 3.37 23.46
CA VAL A 139 10.81 3.02 23.71
C VAL A 139 10.30 3.68 24.99
N ASN A 140 10.94 3.43 26.15
CA ASN A 140 10.46 3.96 27.44
C ASN A 140 10.71 5.46 27.56
N LYS A 141 11.96 5.89 27.33
CA LYS A 141 12.38 7.30 27.38
C LYS A 141 12.04 8.08 26.11
N LYS A 142 11.60 7.39 25.05
CA LYS A 142 11.16 7.97 23.77
C LYS A 142 12.21 8.86 23.09
N VAL A 143 13.49 8.55 23.27
CA VAL A 143 14.60 9.29 22.65
C VAL A 143 14.54 9.16 21.13
N VAL A 144 14.70 10.29 20.43
CA VAL A 144 14.80 10.36 18.97
C VAL A 144 16.07 11.12 18.60
N ALA A 145 17.17 10.40 18.39
CA ALA A 145 18.51 10.95 18.20
C ALA A 145 19.20 10.33 16.98
N VAL A 146 20.08 11.09 16.32
CA VAL A 146 20.82 10.63 15.14
C VAL A 146 21.62 9.35 15.41
N GLU A 147 22.15 9.17 16.61
CA GLU A 147 22.98 8.01 16.97
C GLU A 147 22.26 6.65 16.84
N TYR A 148 20.92 6.64 16.78
CA TYR A 148 20.14 5.43 16.58
C TYR A 148 19.61 5.28 15.14
N VAL A 149 19.85 6.25 14.26
CA VAL A 149 19.49 6.14 12.83
C VAL A 149 20.06 4.85 12.21
N PRO A 150 21.34 4.47 12.41
CA PRO A 150 21.87 3.21 11.89
C PRO A 150 21.12 1.98 12.42
N VAL A 151 20.64 2.02 13.67
CA VAL A 151 19.88 0.93 14.30
C VAL A 151 18.53 0.75 13.60
N ILE A 152 17.79 1.85 13.41
CA ILE A 152 16.50 1.82 12.72
C ILE A 152 16.68 1.43 11.25
N ASN A 153 17.75 1.91 10.62
CA ASN A 153 18.08 1.61 9.24
C ASN A 153 18.40 0.12 9.04
N ALA A 154 19.14 -0.50 9.96
CA ALA A 154 19.40 -1.94 9.90
C ALA A 154 18.13 -2.79 10.10
N ILE A 155 17.20 -2.35 10.96
CA ILE A 155 15.89 -3.02 11.08
C ILE A 155 15.12 -2.90 9.76
N ALA A 156 15.13 -1.73 9.14
CA ALA A 156 14.48 -1.54 7.85
C ALA A 156 15.11 -2.42 6.77
N ASN A 157 16.44 -2.46 6.69
CA ASN A 157 17.17 -3.38 5.81
C ASN A 157 16.78 -4.83 6.09
N GLY A 158 16.72 -5.26 7.36
CA GLY A 158 16.40 -6.63 7.69
C GLY A 158 15.00 -7.08 7.27
N ILE A 159 14.01 -6.19 7.32
CA ILE A 159 12.65 -6.46 6.83
C ILE A 159 12.64 -6.80 5.34
N THR A 160 13.53 -6.20 4.55
CA THR A 160 13.66 -6.49 3.11
C THR A 160 14.15 -7.91 2.80
N TYR A 161 14.66 -8.63 3.81
CA TYR A 161 15.19 -10.00 3.73
C TYR A 161 14.33 -11.03 4.46
N PHE A 162 13.12 -10.67 4.89
CA PHE A 162 12.21 -11.65 5.49
C PHE A 162 11.89 -12.75 4.49
N LYS A 163 12.15 -14.00 4.87
CA LYS A 163 11.77 -15.17 4.09
C LYS A 163 10.29 -15.47 4.26
N SER A 164 9.67 -16.08 3.25
CA SER A 164 8.25 -16.45 3.27
C SER A 164 7.92 -17.48 4.36
N ASP A 165 8.87 -18.34 4.71
CA ASP A 165 8.72 -19.38 5.72
C ASP A 165 9.18 -18.92 7.11
N GLU A 166 10.47 -18.69 7.34
CA GLU A 166 11.02 -18.14 8.58
C GLU A 166 12.45 -17.65 8.36
N GLY A 167 12.83 -16.60 9.08
CA GLY A 167 14.17 -16.06 9.07
C GLY A 167 14.27 -14.69 8.42
N PHE A 168 15.38 -14.04 8.73
CA PHE A 168 15.75 -12.73 8.24
C PHE A 168 17.26 -12.66 8.16
N ALA A 169 17.74 -11.73 7.34
CA ALA A 169 19.15 -11.37 7.29
C ALA A 169 19.26 -9.85 7.46
N ILE A 170 20.41 -9.38 7.91
CA ILE A 170 20.81 -7.98 7.79
C ILE A 170 22.11 -7.98 7.01
N GLU A 171 22.26 -7.08 6.04
CA GLU A 171 23.54 -6.92 5.35
C GLU A 171 24.66 -6.54 6.33
N ASP A 172 25.84 -7.11 6.13
CA ASP A 172 26.97 -6.99 7.06
C ASP A 172 27.41 -5.56 7.31
N ASN A 173 27.35 -4.68 6.29
CA ASN A 173 27.68 -3.27 6.42
C ASN A 173 26.80 -2.56 7.46
N PHE A 174 25.49 -2.84 7.51
CA PHE A 174 24.60 -2.26 8.53
C PHE A 174 24.95 -2.75 9.93
N LEU A 175 25.27 -4.04 10.09
CA LEU A 175 25.71 -4.59 11.37
C LEU A 175 27.04 -3.98 11.83
N GLN A 176 28.01 -3.86 10.93
CA GLN A 176 29.30 -3.24 11.20
C GLN A 176 29.15 -1.76 11.59
N GLU A 177 28.23 -1.04 10.97
CA GLU A 177 27.93 0.35 11.30
C GLU A 177 27.40 0.47 12.73
N ILE A 178 26.44 -0.37 13.14
CA ILE A 178 25.92 -0.39 14.52
C ILE A 178 27.00 -0.79 15.52
N GLN A 179 27.83 -1.78 15.19
CA GLN A 179 28.87 -2.28 16.10
C GLN A 179 29.92 -1.22 16.45
N LYS A 180 30.15 -0.24 15.57
CA LYS A 180 31.09 0.87 15.79
C LYS A 180 30.53 1.95 16.73
N LEU A 181 29.23 1.95 17.00
CA LEU A 181 28.59 2.90 17.90
C LEU A 181 28.87 2.56 19.37
N GLU A 182 28.73 3.56 20.24
CA GLU A 182 28.70 3.32 21.68
C GLU A 182 27.62 2.30 22.04
N ASN A 183 27.94 1.33 22.90
CA ASN A 183 27.06 0.21 23.23
C ASN A 183 26.56 -0.59 22.00
N GLY A 184 27.38 -0.69 20.94
CA GLY A 184 27.02 -1.34 19.68
C GLY A 184 26.47 -2.77 19.82
N LYS A 185 26.98 -3.57 20.76
CA LYS A 185 26.46 -4.93 21.04
C LYS A 185 25.01 -4.93 21.55
N ASP A 186 24.66 -3.98 22.40
CA ASP A 186 23.29 -3.81 22.90
C ASP A 186 22.35 -3.36 21.77
N LYS A 187 22.81 -2.43 20.93
CA LYS A 187 22.07 -1.95 19.75
C LYS A 187 21.85 -3.05 18.70
N VAL A 188 22.85 -3.90 18.44
CA VAL A 188 22.70 -5.07 17.57
C VAL A 188 21.65 -6.04 18.15
N THR A 189 21.74 -6.34 19.45
CA THR A 189 20.76 -7.20 20.13
C THR A 189 19.34 -6.64 19.98
N PHE A 190 19.16 -5.34 20.20
CA PHE A 190 17.88 -4.66 20.02
C PHE A 190 17.35 -4.81 18.58
N ALA A 191 18.19 -4.56 17.57
CA ALA A 191 17.79 -4.67 16.17
C ALA A 191 17.38 -6.10 15.79
N LEU A 192 18.17 -7.10 16.18
CA LEU A 192 17.89 -8.51 15.91
C LEU A 192 16.60 -8.97 16.59
N LYS A 193 16.35 -8.57 17.84
CA LYS A 193 15.12 -8.91 18.56
C LYS A 193 13.90 -8.20 17.97
N CYS A 194 14.04 -6.96 17.51
CA CYS A 194 12.96 -6.27 16.76
C CYS A 194 12.60 -7.00 15.47
N LEU A 195 13.59 -7.44 14.69
CA LEU A 195 13.37 -8.20 13.46
C LEU A 195 12.74 -9.56 13.74
N ALA A 196 13.25 -10.28 14.74
CA ALA A 196 12.67 -11.54 15.17
C ALA A 196 11.18 -11.40 15.51
N LEU A 197 10.82 -10.33 16.23
CA LEU A 197 9.44 -10.06 16.60
C LEU A 197 8.56 -9.63 15.42
N ALA A 198 9.11 -8.88 14.47
CA ALA A 198 8.39 -8.37 13.30
C ALA A 198 7.95 -9.46 12.31
N GLN A 199 8.56 -10.66 12.38
CA GLN A 199 8.15 -11.79 11.56
C GLN A 199 6.69 -12.21 11.84
N THR A 200 6.00 -12.64 10.78
CA THR A 200 4.59 -13.05 10.83
C THR A 200 4.34 -14.18 11.81
N LYS A 201 5.18 -15.23 11.79
CA LYS A 201 5.10 -16.36 12.72
C LYS A 201 5.39 -16.01 14.17
N LYS A 202 6.04 -14.88 14.44
CA LYS A 202 6.34 -14.42 15.79
C LYS A 202 5.34 -13.39 16.30
N GLY A 203 4.27 -13.09 15.54
CA GLY A 203 3.12 -12.29 16.00
C GLY A 203 3.26 -10.78 15.78
N GLY A 204 4.30 -10.34 15.06
CA GLY A 204 4.48 -8.94 14.68
C GLY A 204 4.92 -8.00 15.82
N LEU A 205 5.24 -6.77 15.41
CA LEU A 205 5.69 -5.69 16.29
C LEU A 205 4.62 -5.28 17.31
N THR A 206 5.07 -4.84 18.49
CA THR A 206 4.18 -4.27 19.50
C THR A 206 3.81 -2.81 19.17
N PRO A 207 2.69 -2.28 19.73
CA PRO A 207 2.32 -0.88 19.57
C PRO A 207 3.42 0.11 19.98
N GLU A 208 4.20 -0.20 21.02
CA GLU A 208 5.28 0.65 21.52
C GLU A 208 6.43 0.75 20.52
N LEU A 209 6.77 -0.35 19.84
CA LEU A 209 7.76 -0.37 18.77
C LEU A 209 7.28 0.38 17.54
N ILE A 210 6.01 0.19 17.14
CA ILE A 210 5.40 0.93 16.03
C ILE A 210 5.44 2.45 16.31
N SER A 211 5.08 2.84 17.53
CA SER A 211 5.15 4.23 17.99
C SER A 211 6.59 4.77 17.97
N MET A 212 7.58 3.94 18.33
CA MET A 212 8.99 4.28 18.23
C MET A 212 9.42 4.56 16.79
N PHE A 213 9.12 3.66 15.84
CA PHE A 213 9.43 3.87 14.43
C PHE A 213 8.76 5.13 13.89
N ASP A 214 7.49 5.35 14.25
CA ASP A 214 6.74 6.52 13.77
C ASP A 214 7.31 7.85 14.30
N ARG A 215 7.89 7.88 15.51
CA ARG A 215 8.65 9.05 16.00
C ARG A 215 9.89 9.33 15.14
N TYR A 216 10.65 8.30 14.78
CA TYR A 216 11.80 8.44 13.88
C TYR A 216 11.37 8.94 12.50
N ARG A 217 10.30 8.40 11.93
CA ARG A 217 9.72 8.89 10.66
C ARG A 217 9.31 10.36 10.73
N HIS A 218 8.79 10.84 11.85
CA HIS A 218 8.41 12.25 11.97
C HIS A 218 9.62 13.18 11.94
N LYS A 219 10.69 12.84 12.67
CA LYS A 219 11.92 13.62 12.74
C LYS A 219 12.73 13.52 11.44
N PHE A 220 13.01 12.30 10.99
CA PHE A 220 13.93 11.99 9.89
C PHE A 220 13.23 11.73 8.54
N LYS A 221 11.89 11.71 8.47
CA LYS A 221 11.16 11.27 7.26
C LYS A 221 11.38 9.78 6.98
N LEU A 222 10.93 9.32 5.81
CA LEU A 222 10.94 7.90 5.44
C LEU A 222 12.31 7.44 4.95
N TYR A 223 13.08 8.33 4.35
CA TYR A 223 14.43 8.09 3.86
C TYR A 223 15.17 9.43 3.82
N GLY A 224 16.50 9.41 3.76
CA GLY A 224 17.28 10.62 3.61
C GLY A 224 18.78 10.39 3.42
N GLU A 225 19.44 11.46 3.00
CA GLU A 225 20.88 11.57 2.81
C GLU A 225 21.52 12.31 4.01
N PRO A 226 22.86 12.29 4.13
CA PRO A 226 23.58 13.09 5.10
C PRO A 226 23.11 14.55 5.11
N SER A 227 22.76 15.05 6.28
CA SER A 227 22.09 16.34 6.43
C SER A 227 22.33 16.96 7.81
N ASN A 228 22.29 18.28 7.85
CA ASN A 228 22.43 19.05 9.09
C ASN A 228 21.07 19.59 9.52
N PHE A 229 20.70 19.34 10.77
CA PHE A 229 19.56 19.99 11.40
C PHE A 229 19.99 21.35 11.93
N MET A 230 19.26 22.39 11.56
CA MET A 230 19.56 23.77 11.95
C MET A 230 18.43 24.34 12.82
N ASP A 231 18.77 25.23 13.75
CA ASP A 231 17.80 26.05 14.45
C ASP A 231 17.25 27.19 13.56
N ALA A 232 16.34 28.00 14.11
CA ALA A 232 15.75 29.13 13.39
C ALA A 232 16.78 30.23 12.99
N ASN A 233 17.97 30.21 13.58
CA ASN A 233 19.07 31.14 13.28
C ASN A 233 20.07 30.55 12.28
N GLY A 234 19.82 29.34 11.76
CA GLY A 234 20.72 28.65 10.84
C GLY A 234 21.92 27.99 11.53
N LYS A 235 21.95 27.89 12.86
CA LYS A 235 23.02 27.19 13.58
C LYS A 235 22.76 25.70 13.54
N ILE A 236 23.78 24.92 13.18
CA ILE A 236 23.73 23.45 13.23
C ILE A 236 23.54 23.01 14.68
N VAL A 237 22.47 22.26 14.93
CA VAL A 237 22.13 21.68 16.24
C VAL A 237 22.38 20.19 16.30
N GLU A 238 22.33 19.49 15.17
CA GLU A 238 22.55 18.05 15.08
C GLU A 238 22.99 17.72 13.64
N GLU A 239 24.04 16.92 13.48
CA GLU A 239 24.50 16.44 12.17
C GLU A 239 24.09 14.99 12.01
N ASN A 240 23.50 14.65 10.87
CA ASN A 240 23.23 13.28 10.47
C ASN A 240 24.19 12.88 9.34
N PRO A 241 25.21 12.05 9.61
CA PRO A 241 26.16 11.62 8.60
C PRO A 241 25.67 10.41 7.79
N TYR A 242 24.47 9.89 8.06
CA TYR A 242 24.02 8.61 7.52
C TYR A 242 23.06 8.77 6.35
N ASN A 243 23.24 7.92 5.33
CA ASN A 243 22.15 7.55 4.43
C ASN A 243 21.22 6.58 5.17
N TYR A 244 19.91 6.76 5.03
CA TYR A 244 18.94 5.86 5.67
C TYR A 244 17.66 5.71 4.85
N ASP A 245 17.07 4.53 4.95
CA ASP A 245 15.83 4.16 4.29
C ASP A 245 14.95 3.35 5.25
N PHE A 246 14.01 4.04 5.90
CA PHE A 246 13.02 3.43 6.78
C PHE A 246 11.77 2.96 6.04
N THR A 247 11.69 3.13 4.72
CA THR A 247 10.50 2.81 3.93
C THR A 247 10.04 1.34 4.10
N PRO A 248 10.93 0.32 4.20
CA PRO A 248 10.50 -1.06 4.41
C PRO A 248 9.64 -1.27 5.66
N ILE A 249 9.96 -0.58 6.77
CA ILE A 249 9.18 -0.68 8.01
C ILE A 249 7.74 -0.26 7.75
N PHE A 250 7.55 0.91 7.13
CA PHE A 250 6.22 1.48 6.93
C PHE A 250 5.45 0.78 5.82
N ALA A 251 6.13 0.30 4.79
CA ALA A 251 5.52 -0.53 3.76
C ALA A 251 5.10 -1.91 4.28
N MET A 252 5.77 -2.44 5.32
CA MET A 252 5.31 -3.65 6.02
C MET A 252 4.07 -3.37 6.87
N LEU A 253 4.05 -2.23 7.59
CA LEU A 253 2.94 -1.84 8.45
C LEU A 253 1.67 -1.46 7.66
N ASP A 254 1.83 -0.84 6.50
CA ASP A 254 0.70 -0.47 5.63
C ASP A 254 1.08 -0.67 4.14
N PRO A 255 1.02 -1.91 3.63
CA PRO A 255 1.45 -2.27 2.28
C PRO A 255 0.52 -1.75 1.18
N LYS A 256 -0.59 -1.08 1.54
CA LYS A 256 -1.52 -0.42 0.60
C LYS A 256 -1.34 1.10 0.59
N ASN A 257 -0.47 1.65 1.43
CA ASN A 257 -0.23 3.07 1.48
C ASN A 257 0.58 3.55 0.28
N GLU A 258 -0.08 4.23 -0.65
CA GLU A 258 0.58 4.78 -1.83
C GLU A 258 1.83 5.60 -1.48
N LYS A 259 1.80 6.42 -0.42
CA LYS A 259 2.96 7.25 -0.05
C LYS A 259 4.15 6.43 0.41
N PHE A 260 3.95 5.32 1.10
CA PHE A 260 5.05 4.45 1.52
C PHE A 260 5.62 3.68 0.33
N ILE A 261 4.76 3.24 -0.60
CA ILE A 261 5.19 2.58 -1.83
C ILE A 261 5.96 3.56 -2.73
N GLU A 262 5.46 4.78 -2.94
CA GLU A 262 6.20 5.79 -3.74
C GLU A 262 7.54 6.14 -3.09
N ALA A 263 7.60 6.24 -1.75
CA ALA A 263 8.84 6.52 -1.04
C ALA A 263 9.93 5.44 -1.21
N ILE A 264 9.56 4.16 -1.37
CA ILE A 264 10.52 3.10 -1.72
C ILE A 264 11.23 3.47 -3.04
N TYR A 265 10.45 3.77 -4.09
CA TYR A 265 11.01 4.14 -5.39
C TYR A 265 11.88 5.40 -5.32
N GLU A 266 11.45 6.41 -4.56
CA GLU A 266 12.23 7.63 -4.39
C GLU A 266 13.57 7.37 -3.68
N ALA A 267 13.60 6.52 -2.65
CA ALA A 267 14.83 6.13 -1.96
C ALA A 267 15.79 5.39 -2.90
N LYS A 268 15.27 4.43 -3.68
CA LYS A 268 16.05 3.70 -4.69
C LYS A 268 16.60 4.62 -5.77
N ASN A 269 15.77 5.54 -6.26
CA ASN A 269 16.15 6.48 -7.30
C ASN A 269 17.20 7.52 -6.84
N LYS A 270 17.31 7.75 -5.54
CA LYS A 270 18.38 8.58 -4.94
C LYS A 270 19.64 7.77 -4.59
N ASN A 271 19.70 6.49 -4.94
CA ASN A 271 20.79 5.59 -4.59
C ASN A 271 21.05 5.50 -3.07
N ILE A 272 19.99 5.65 -2.26
CA ILE A 272 20.08 5.46 -0.80
C ILE A 272 20.15 3.96 -0.49
N THR A 273 19.35 3.17 -1.20
CA THR A 273 19.39 1.71 -1.20
C THR A 273 19.18 1.21 -2.63
N ASP A 274 19.56 -0.04 -2.93
CA ASP A 274 19.53 -0.54 -4.31
C ASP A 274 18.41 -1.56 -4.55
N TRP A 275 17.99 -1.70 -5.82
CA TRP A 275 17.16 -2.81 -6.27
C TRP A 275 17.97 -4.11 -6.32
N ARG A 276 17.38 -5.21 -5.85
CA ARG A 276 17.95 -6.56 -5.90
C ARG A 276 17.49 -7.34 -7.13
N SER A 277 18.16 -8.45 -7.41
CA SER A 277 17.74 -9.42 -8.43
C SER A 277 16.52 -10.24 -8.00
N GLU A 278 15.97 -11.06 -8.91
CA GLU A 278 14.66 -11.73 -8.81
C GLU A 278 14.61 -13.02 -7.95
N ASP A 279 15.72 -13.45 -7.35
CA ASP A 279 15.88 -14.89 -6.99
C ASP A 279 15.70 -15.27 -5.51
N GLU A 280 15.01 -14.47 -4.70
CA GLU A 280 14.80 -14.82 -3.29
C GLU A 280 13.32 -15.01 -2.94
N ASP A 281 13.02 -16.10 -2.22
CA ASP A 281 11.72 -16.36 -1.60
C ASP A 281 11.50 -15.41 -0.41
N LEU A 282 11.14 -14.16 -0.73
CA LEU A 282 10.92 -13.08 0.23
C LEU A 282 9.43 -12.93 0.55
N ALA A 283 9.12 -12.65 1.81
CA ALA A 283 7.77 -12.35 2.27
C ALA A 283 7.21 -11.06 1.64
N TYR A 284 8.09 -10.09 1.36
CA TYR A 284 7.72 -8.78 0.80
C TYR A 284 8.62 -8.38 -0.39
N PRO A 285 8.57 -9.11 -1.51
CA PRO A 285 9.53 -8.95 -2.60
C PRO A 285 9.46 -7.56 -3.24
N PHE A 286 8.30 -6.90 -3.19
CA PHE A 286 8.09 -5.56 -3.75
C PHE A 286 8.93 -4.45 -3.09
N MET A 287 9.50 -4.69 -1.91
CA MET A 287 10.38 -3.72 -1.23
C MET A 287 11.81 -3.73 -1.78
N SER A 288 12.22 -4.85 -2.39
CA SER A 288 13.59 -5.12 -2.79
C SER A 288 13.74 -5.28 -4.29
N ASN A 289 12.68 -5.70 -4.98
CA ASN A 289 12.72 -6.08 -6.39
C ASN A 289 11.89 -5.09 -7.24
N ALA A 290 12.51 -4.55 -8.29
CA ALA A 290 11.91 -3.51 -9.14
C ALA A 290 10.66 -3.98 -9.91
N LYS A 291 10.67 -5.20 -10.44
CA LYS A 291 9.53 -5.84 -11.09
C LYS A 291 8.35 -6.03 -10.13
N GLU A 292 8.60 -6.62 -8.97
CA GLU A 292 7.56 -6.84 -7.95
C GLU A 292 7.06 -5.52 -7.36
N TYR A 293 7.93 -4.52 -7.25
CA TYR A 293 7.55 -3.14 -6.93
C TYR A 293 6.57 -2.57 -7.97
N GLY A 294 6.90 -2.68 -9.25
CA GLY A 294 6.05 -2.20 -10.33
C GLY A 294 4.66 -2.85 -10.31
N LYS A 295 4.60 -4.17 -10.08
CA LYS A 295 3.33 -4.90 -9.92
C LYS A 295 2.53 -4.40 -8.72
N ARG A 296 3.20 -4.18 -7.58
CA ARG A 296 2.57 -3.64 -6.36
C ARG A 296 2.01 -2.24 -6.60
N LEU A 297 2.78 -1.36 -7.23
CA LEU A 297 2.36 0.00 -7.53
C LEU A 297 1.17 0.01 -8.50
N LEU A 298 1.19 -0.85 -9.53
CA LEU A 298 0.07 -1.01 -10.45
C LEU A 298 -1.23 -1.43 -9.74
N TYR A 299 -1.12 -2.36 -8.79
CA TYR A 299 -2.26 -2.83 -8.00
C TYR A 299 -2.86 -1.73 -7.12
N ILE A 300 -2.02 -0.89 -6.51
CA ILE A 300 -2.45 0.16 -5.57
C ILE A 300 -2.88 1.43 -6.27
N ASN A 301 -2.05 1.92 -7.19
CA ASN A 301 -2.32 3.11 -7.99
C ASN A 301 -1.80 2.92 -9.42
N SER A 302 -2.66 2.35 -10.25
CA SER A 302 -2.42 2.15 -11.69
C SER A 302 -2.18 3.47 -12.46
N LYS A 303 -2.51 4.62 -11.88
CA LYS A 303 -2.32 5.96 -12.46
C LYS A 303 -1.15 6.74 -11.83
N SER A 304 -0.30 6.09 -11.03
CA SER A 304 0.86 6.76 -10.42
C SER A 304 1.73 7.41 -11.50
N LYS A 305 2.29 8.58 -11.17
CA LYS A 305 3.19 9.32 -12.07
C LYS A 305 4.50 8.60 -12.29
N ILE A 306 4.88 7.65 -11.42
CA ILE A 306 6.07 6.82 -11.60
C ILE A 306 5.86 5.90 -12.82
N LEU A 307 4.67 5.32 -12.93
CA LEU A 307 4.32 4.43 -14.03
C LEU A 307 4.31 5.16 -15.38
N PRO A 308 4.73 4.49 -16.47
CA PRO A 308 4.62 5.04 -17.82
C PRO A 308 3.14 5.13 -18.23
N LYS A 309 2.83 6.11 -19.08
CA LYS A 309 1.50 6.17 -19.72
C LYS A 309 1.35 4.97 -20.63
N GLY A 310 0.12 4.48 -20.78
CA GLY A 310 -0.18 3.33 -21.65
C GLY A 310 0.06 1.96 -21.02
N LEU A 311 0.57 1.87 -19.77
CA LEU A 311 0.84 0.57 -19.12
C LEU A 311 -0.44 -0.23 -18.79
N ASN A 312 -1.60 0.43 -18.71
CA ASN A 312 -2.89 -0.22 -18.45
C ASN A 312 -3.80 -0.24 -19.67
N ASP A 313 -3.27 0.11 -20.84
CA ASP A 313 -4.04 0.11 -22.06
C ASP A 313 -4.22 -1.32 -22.54
N ASP A 314 -5.34 -1.58 -23.21
CA ASP A 314 -5.68 -2.90 -23.76
C ASP A 314 -4.61 -3.44 -24.73
N PHE A 315 -3.75 -2.54 -25.25
CA PHE A 315 -2.53 -2.84 -25.99
C PHE A 315 -1.72 -4.01 -25.39
N TRP A 316 -1.53 -4.04 -24.07
CA TRP A 316 -0.74 -5.09 -23.42
C TRP A 316 -1.39 -6.47 -23.44
N ASN A 317 -2.70 -6.57 -23.70
CA ASN A 317 -3.41 -7.84 -23.82
C ASN A 317 -2.99 -8.62 -25.08
N GLU A 318 -2.33 -7.96 -26.04
CA GLU A 318 -1.81 -8.57 -27.27
C GLU A 318 -0.39 -9.15 -27.12
N TYR A 319 0.21 -9.00 -25.94
CA TYR A 319 1.56 -9.46 -25.61
C TYR A 319 1.54 -10.57 -24.59
N ASP A 320 2.59 -11.38 -24.62
CA ASP A 320 2.89 -12.23 -23.48
C ASP A 320 3.10 -11.33 -22.23
N PRO A 321 2.50 -11.66 -21.07
CA PRO A 321 2.68 -10.89 -19.84
C PRO A 321 4.15 -10.61 -19.49
N MET A 322 5.07 -11.51 -19.86
CA MET A 322 6.50 -11.33 -19.63
C MET A 322 7.08 -10.09 -20.33
N VAL A 323 6.54 -9.67 -21.48
CA VAL A 323 7.01 -8.47 -22.18
C VAL A 323 6.68 -7.23 -21.37
N LYS A 324 5.44 -7.13 -20.89
CA LYS A 324 4.98 -6.05 -20.02
C LYS A 324 5.80 -5.99 -18.73
N GLU A 325 6.00 -7.14 -18.09
CA GLU A 325 6.77 -7.21 -16.84
C GLU A 325 8.22 -6.79 -17.04
N ARG A 326 8.85 -7.20 -18.15
CA ARG A 326 10.23 -6.81 -18.47
C ARG A 326 10.36 -5.32 -18.76
N ALA A 327 9.46 -4.75 -19.55
CA ALA A 327 9.45 -3.31 -19.81
C ALA A 327 9.26 -2.52 -18.50
N LEU A 328 8.36 -2.98 -17.63
CA LEU A 328 8.14 -2.38 -16.32
C LEU A 328 9.39 -2.44 -15.44
N ASP A 329 10.07 -3.59 -15.34
CA ASP A 329 11.30 -3.73 -14.54
C ASP A 329 12.37 -2.73 -15.00
N LEU A 330 12.64 -2.66 -16.31
CA LEU A 330 13.61 -1.72 -16.87
C LEU A 330 13.25 -0.25 -16.56
N ILE A 331 11.97 0.10 -16.64
CA ILE A 331 11.49 1.46 -16.36
C ILE A 331 11.67 1.80 -14.87
N ILE A 332 11.34 0.87 -13.97
CA ILE A 332 11.52 1.07 -12.53
C ILE A 332 13.01 1.18 -12.17
N ARG A 333 13.88 0.41 -12.83
CA ARG A 333 15.35 0.47 -12.67
C ARG A 333 15.99 1.67 -13.36
N LYS A 334 15.27 2.37 -14.24
CA LYS A 334 15.81 3.39 -15.15
C LYS A 334 16.94 2.86 -16.05
N ASP A 335 16.82 1.61 -16.49
CA ASP A 335 17.81 0.96 -17.35
C ASP A 335 17.62 1.41 -18.81
N CYS A 336 18.23 2.54 -19.16
CA CYS A 336 18.20 3.09 -20.51
C CYS A 336 18.81 2.15 -21.56
N ALA A 337 19.86 1.39 -21.19
CA ALA A 337 20.51 0.48 -22.12
C ALA A 337 19.60 -0.72 -22.44
N GLY A 338 18.99 -1.32 -21.42
CA GLY A 338 18.02 -2.39 -21.59
C GLY A 338 16.77 -1.94 -22.36
N LEU A 339 16.29 -0.71 -22.14
CA LEU A 339 15.17 -0.15 -22.90
C LEU A 339 15.51 0.04 -24.38
N GLN A 340 16.70 0.57 -24.66
CA GLN A 340 17.19 0.73 -26.03
C GLN A 340 17.35 -0.63 -26.73
N GLU A 341 17.84 -1.65 -26.02
CA GLU A 341 17.96 -3.00 -26.55
C GLU A 341 16.59 -3.60 -26.91
N GLN A 342 15.58 -3.41 -26.04
CA GLN A 342 14.20 -3.83 -26.34
C GLN A 342 13.61 -3.10 -27.53
N PHE A 343 13.88 -1.80 -27.64
CA PHE A 343 13.44 -0.98 -28.77
C PHE A 343 14.04 -1.51 -30.08
N ASN A 344 15.36 -1.72 -30.11
CA ASN A 344 16.08 -2.26 -31.27
C ASN A 344 15.57 -3.65 -31.67
N THR A 345 15.37 -4.53 -30.69
CA THR A 345 14.81 -5.87 -30.93
C THR A 345 13.40 -5.79 -31.54
N THR A 346 12.59 -4.84 -31.08
CA THR A 346 11.24 -4.62 -31.62
C THR A 346 11.29 -4.06 -33.06
N ALA A 347 12.22 -3.16 -33.35
CA ALA A 347 12.49 -2.63 -34.68
C ALA A 347 12.92 -3.73 -35.67
N ASP A 348 13.90 -4.56 -35.28
CA ASP A 348 14.37 -5.69 -36.09
C ASP A 348 13.26 -6.71 -36.39
N ASN A 349 12.31 -6.88 -35.45
CA ASN A 349 11.13 -7.70 -35.67
C ASN A 349 10.19 -7.05 -36.70
N LEU A 350 9.92 -5.75 -36.58
CA LEU A 350 9.09 -5.00 -37.52
C LEU A 350 9.65 -5.07 -38.95
N ASP A 351 10.96 -4.89 -39.13
CA ASP A 351 11.62 -4.98 -40.43
C ASP A 351 11.47 -6.38 -41.04
N ARG A 352 11.58 -7.44 -40.23
CA ARG A 352 11.32 -8.82 -40.67
C ARG A 352 9.88 -9.06 -41.09
N PHE A 353 8.89 -8.37 -40.50
CA PHE A 353 7.51 -8.41 -40.97
C PHE A 353 7.36 -7.70 -42.32
N HIS A 354 7.92 -6.49 -42.45
CA HIS A 354 7.89 -5.71 -43.69
C HIS A 354 8.56 -6.43 -44.86
N ALA A 355 9.70 -7.08 -44.63
CA ALA A 355 10.40 -7.89 -45.63
C ALA A 355 9.56 -9.07 -46.16
N ARG A 356 8.54 -9.51 -45.41
CA ARG A 356 7.57 -10.55 -45.82
C ARG A 356 6.28 -9.96 -46.41
N GLY A 357 6.25 -8.66 -46.69
CA GLY A 357 5.07 -7.94 -47.18
C GLY A 357 3.95 -7.81 -46.15
N LYS A 358 4.25 -7.92 -44.85
CA LYS A 358 3.28 -7.81 -43.74
C LYS A 358 3.54 -6.53 -42.94
N THR A 359 2.50 -5.92 -42.40
CA THR A 359 2.61 -4.84 -41.41
C THR A 359 2.45 -5.37 -39.99
N SER A 360 2.95 -4.63 -39.00
CA SER A 360 2.75 -4.95 -37.58
C SER A 360 2.51 -3.68 -36.77
N ASN A 361 1.25 -3.26 -36.64
CA ASN A 361 0.86 -2.14 -35.78
C ASN A 361 1.29 -2.38 -34.33
N ARG A 362 1.17 -3.63 -33.87
CA ARG A 362 1.61 -4.06 -32.55
C ARG A 362 3.08 -3.66 -32.28
N ASN A 363 4.02 -4.04 -33.16
CA ASN A 363 5.43 -3.67 -32.96
C ASN A 363 5.66 -2.16 -32.99
N LEU A 364 4.95 -1.41 -33.85
CA LEU A 364 5.02 0.05 -33.89
C LEU A 364 4.57 0.67 -32.55
N GLU A 365 3.42 0.24 -32.04
CA GLU A 365 2.89 0.73 -30.75
C GLU A 365 3.81 0.39 -29.57
N HIS A 366 4.51 -0.76 -29.60
CA HIS A 366 5.52 -1.08 -28.58
C HIS A 366 6.75 -0.20 -28.67
N MET A 367 7.23 0.07 -29.90
CA MET A 367 8.34 1.00 -30.10
C MET A 367 7.97 2.39 -29.60
N ASP A 368 6.77 2.88 -29.91
CA ASP A 368 6.27 4.18 -29.44
C ASP A 368 6.19 4.22 -27.90
N PHE A 369 5.70 3.15 -27.27
CA PHE A 369 5.68 3.03 -25.81
C PHE A 369 7.09 3.09 -25.20
N LEU A 370 8.05 2.32 -25.75
CA LEU A 370 9.42 2.27 -25.26
C LEU A 370 10.14 3.61 -25.45
N ASP A 371 9.93 4.27 -26.59
CA ASP A 371 10.46 5.61 -26.89
C ASP A 371 9.95 6.66 -25.90
N GLU A 372 8.64 6.71 -25.66
CA GLU A 372 8.05 7.64 -24.67
C GLU A 372 8.56 7.37 -23.25
N ALA A 373 8.76 6.09 -22.89
CA ALA A 373 9.38 5.73 -21.62
C ALA A 373 10.83 6.24 -21.52
N MET A 374 11.65 6.03 -22.56
CA MET A 374 13.04 6.52 -22.61
C MET A 374 13.13 8.05 -22.54
N LYS A 375 12.24 8.78 -23.23
CA LYS A 375 12.14 10.26 -23.14
C LYS A 375 11.84 10.71 -21.71
N LYS A 376 10.86 10.07 -21.06
CA LYS A 376 10.45 10.41 -19.68
C LYS A 376 11.58 10.15 -18.67
N LEU A 377 12.40 9.14 -18.93
CA LEU A 377 13.54 8.78 -18.09
C LEU A 377 14.79 9.63 -18.37
N GLY A 378 14.82 10.41 -19.45
CA GLY A 378 15.97 11.21 -19.85
C GLY A 378 17.12 10.37 -20.40
N CYS A 379 16.81 9.31 -21.16
CA CYS A 379 17.81 8.42 -21.74
C CYS A 379 18.52 8.99 -22.99
N TYR A 380 18.05 10.12 -23.52
CA TYR A 380 18.50 10.74 -24.77
C TYR A 380 19.44 11.94 -24.56
#